data_AF-A0A367LW89-F1
#
_entry.id   AF-A0A367LW89-F1
#
_cell.length_a   1.000
_cell.length_b   1.000
_cell.length_c   1.000
_cell.angle_alpha   90.00
_cell.angle_beta   90.00
_cell.angle_gamma   90.00
#
_symmetry.space_group_name_H-M   'P 1'
#
loop_
_entity.id
_entity.type
_entity.pdbx_description
1 polymer ?
#
loop_
_entity_poly.entity_id
_entity_poly.type
_entity_poly.pdbx_seq_one_letter_code
_entity_poly.pdbx_strand_id
1 'polypeptide(L)'
;AVKAYVGHSLATASADQLISALGTFKYGILPGIKTIDKVADDVRQQRLSISNRDMRQDKPLEVCFINSKGFGGNNASGVVLSPRIAEKMLRKRHGQAAFAAYVEKREQTRAAARAYDQR
;
A
#
# COMPACT_ATOMS: atom_id res chain seq x y z
N ALA A 1 -1.54 -8.01 7.06
CA ALA A 1 -1.94 -9.21 6.30
C ALA A 1 -3.42 -9.09 5.94
N VAL A 2 -3.74 -8.64 4.72
CA VAL A 2 -5.11 -8.21 4.36
C VAL A 2 -6.16 -9.33 4.48
N LYS A 3 -5.76 -10.60 4.33
CA LYS A 3 -6.65 -11.76 4.47
C LYS A 3 -7.30 -11.89 5.85
N ALA A 4 -6.73 -11.27 6.89
CA ALA A 4 -7.35 -11.20 8.21
C ALA A 4 -8.64 -10.37 8.25
N TYR A 5 -8.85 -9.50 7.25
CA TYR A 5 -10.03 -8.64 7.15
C TYR A 5 -11.02 -9.13 6.09
N VAL A 6 -10.53 -9.69 4.98
CA VAL A 6 -11.35 -10.00 3.79
C VAL A 6 -11.23 -11.44 3.29
N GLY A 7 -10.53 -12.32 4.01
CA GLY A 7 -10.34 -13.71 3.61
C GLY A 7 -9.42 -13.88 2.39
N HIS A 8 -9.54 -15.00 1.68
CA HIS A 8 -8.74 -15.30 0.49
C HIS A 8 -9.59 -15.32 -0.79
N SER A 9 -9.56 -14.22 -1.53
CA SER A 9 -10.30 -13.98 -2.77
C SER A 9 -9.68 -14.61 -4.03
N LEU A 10 -8.88 -15.67 -3.88
CA LEU A 10 -8.19 -16.38 -4.97
C LEU A 10 -7.40 -15.44 -5.90
N ALA A 11 -7.85 -15.29 -7.15
CA ALA A 11 -7.17 -14.53 -8.19
C ALA A 11 -7.03 -13.04 -7.84
N THR A 12 -7.98 -12.46 -7.11
CA THR A 12 -7.95 -11.04 -6.73
C THR A 12 -7.19 -10.76 -5.43
N ALA A 13 -6.65 -11.79 -4.77
CA ALA A 13 -6.04 -11.65 -3.44
C ALA A 13 -4.85 -10.69 -3.39
N SER A 14 -4.02 -10.64 -4.45
CA SER A 14 -2.91 -9.68 -4.51
C SER A 14 -3.38 -8.27 -4.85
N ALA A 15 -4.54 -8.10 -5.47
CA ALA A 15 -5.15 -6.79 -5.67
C ALA A 15 -5.65 -6.21 -4.34
N ASP A 16 -6.25 -7.05 -3.47
CA ASP A 16 -6.63 -6.65 -2.10
C ASP A 16 -5.40 -6.14 -1.31
N GLN A 17 -4.26 -6.84 -1.46
CA GLN A 17 -2.99 -6.44 -0.84
C GLN A 17 -2.51 -5.09 -1.38
N LEU A 18 -2.55 -4.90 -2.70
CA LEU A 18 -2.13 -3.66 -3.35
C LEU A 18 -2.99 -2.48 -2.90
N ILE A 19 -4.31 -2.60 -2.96
CA ILE A 19 -5.24 -1.52 -2.60
C ILE A 19 -5.09 -1.16 -1.10
N SER A 20 -4.93 -2.15 -0.22
CA SER A 20 -4.65 -1.92 1.20
C SER A 20 -3.33 -1.17 1.42
N ALA A 21 -2.28 -1.49 0.65
CA ALA A 21 -1.01 -0.76 0.70
C ALA A 21 -1.15 0.71 0.28
N LEU A 22 -1.98 1.02 -0.72
CA LEU A 22 -2.28 2.40 -1.11
C LEU A 22 -2.95 3.17 0.04
N GLY A 23 -3.84 2.53 0.80
CA GLY A 23 -4.41 3.09 2.02
C GLY A 23 -3.36 3.39 3.10
N THR A 24 -2.35 2.52 3.25
CA THR A 24 -1.21 2.74 4.16
C THR A 24 -0.42 3.99 3.75
N PHE A 25 -0.11 4.15 2.45
CA PHE A 25 0.56 5.36 1.97
C PHE A 25 -0.28 6.63 2.16
N LYS A 26 -1.61 6.52 2.05
CA LYS A 26 -2.53 7.65 2.18
C LYS A 26 -2.67 8.14 3.62
N TYR A 27 -2.76 7.23 4.60
CA TYR A 27 -3.13 7.56 5.98
C TYR A 27 -2.02 7.35 7.02
N GLY A 28 -0.90 6.73 6.62
CA GLY A 28 0.22 6.42 7.51
C GLY A 28 -0.16 5.40 8.60
N ILE A 29 -1.06 4.48 8.30
CA ILE A 29 -1.53 3.42 9.20
C ILE A 29 -1.18 2.08 8.55
N LEU A 30 -0.38 1.27 9.23
CA LEU A 30 -0.14 -0.12 8.92
C LEU A 30 -1.17 -0.99 9.66
N PRO A 31 -2.07 -1.69 8.96
CA PRO A 31 -3.10 -2.50 9.62
C PRO A 31 -2.52 -3.69 10.38
N GLY A 32 -2.94 -3.85 11.63
CA GLY A 32 -2.59 -5.00 12.47
C GLY A 32 -3.23 -6.30 11.99
N ILE A 33 -2.79 -7.44 12.50
CA ILE A 33 -3.48 -8.72 12.32
C ILE A 33 -4.42 -8.90 13.52
N LYS A 34 -5.55 -8.20 13.52
CA LYS A 34 -6.42 -8.06 14.71
C LYS A 34 -7.07 -9.36 15.19
N THR A 35 -7.07 -10.39 14.38
CA THR A 35 -7.69 -11.68 14.67
C THR A 35 -6.81 -12.65 15.46
N ILE A 36 -5.56 -12.29 15.77
CA ILE A 36 -4.64 -13.12 16.57
C ILE A 36 -4.37 -12.46 17.93
N ASP A 37 -4.27 -13.27 18.99
CA ASP A 37 -3.87 -12.79 20.32
C ASP A 37 -2.36 -12.54 20.39
N LYS A 38 -1.58 -13.45 19.80
CA LYS A 38 -0.13 -13.34 19.63
C LYS A 38 0.31 -14.00 18.33
N VAL A 39 1.52 -13.68 17.89
CA VAL A 39 2.19 -14.45 16.84
C VAL A 39 2.54 -15.84 17.40
N ALA A 40 2.38 -16.89 16.60
CA ALA A 40 2.69 -18.25 17.01
C ALA A 40 4.20 -18.45 17.25
N ASP A 41 4.55 -19.34 18.18
CA ASP A 41 5.91 -19.47 18.72
C ASP A 41 6.94 -19.99 17.70
N ASP A 42 6.47 -20.62 16.61
CA ASP A 42 7.30 -21.17 15.53
C ASP A 42 7.55 -20.19 14.36
N VAL A 43 6.90 -19.01 14.38
CA VAL A 43 7.11 -17.98 13.37
C VAL A 43 8.47 -17.31 13.59
N ARG A 44 9.28 -17.22 12.53
CA ARG A 44 10.58 -16.54 12.62
C ARG A 44 10.42 -15.02 12.67
N GLN A 45 10.63 -14.41 13.83
CA GLN A 45 10.41 -12.97 14.05
C GLN A 45 11.68 -12.11 14.18
N GLN A 46 12.89 -12.68 14.12
CA GLN A 46 14.16 -11.97 14.38
C GLN A 46 14.31 -10.62 13.64
N ARG A 47 13.75 -10.49 12.43
CA ARG A 47 13.81 -9.28 11.58
C ARG A 47 12.43 -8.81 11.12
N LEU A 48 11.36 -9.26 11.79
CA LEU A 48 9.98 -8.95 11.43
C LEU A 48 9.25 -8.32 12.60
N SER A 49 8.62 -7.17 12.36
CA SER A 49 7.67 -6.56 13.29
C SER A 49 6.26 -6.93 12.87
N ILE A 50 5.63 -7.86 13.60
CA ILE A 50 4.26 -8.33 13.35
C ILE A 50 3.42 -7.96 14.57
N SER A 51 2.37 -7.17 14.38
CA SER A 51 1.50 -6.67 15.44
C SER A 51 0.05 -7.04 15.17
N ASN A 52 -0.72 -7.32 16.22
CA ASN A 52 -2.18 -7.43 16.17
C ASN A 52 -2.88 -6.06 16.33
N ARG A 53 -2.12 -4.98 16.52
CA ARG A 53 -2.61 -3.60 16.58
C ARG A 53 -2.23 -2.81 15.34
N ASP A 54 -3.05 -1.85 14.99
CA ASP A 54 -2.71 -0.89 13.95
C ASP A 54 -1.53 -0.03 14.41
N MET A 55 -0.56 0.19 13.53
CA MET A 55 0.67 0.90 13.83
C MET A 55 0.80 2.15 12.97
N ARG A 56 1.19 3.26 13.57
CA ARG A 56 1.68 4.44 12.82
C ARG A 56 3.19 4.48 12.95
N GLN A 57 3.88 4.82 11.86
CA GLN A 57 5.32 4.94 11.85
C GLN A 57 5.69 6.42 11.90
N ASP A 58 6.66 6.78 12.73
CA ASP A 58 7.19 8.15 12.81
C ASP A 58 7.75 8.59 11.45
N LYS A 59 8.44 7.66 10.77
CA LYS A 59 8.87 7.82 9.39
C LYS A 59 7.81 7.23 8.45
N PRO A 60 7.29 8.00 7.47
CA PRO A 60 6.36 7.47 6.49
C PRO A 60 6.92 6.25 5.74
N LEU A 61 6.08 5.24 5.54
CA LEU A 61 6.39 4.08 4.72
C LEU A 61 6.38 4.49 3.24
N GLU A 62 7.44 4.17 2.51
CA GLU A 62 7.63 4.64 1.12
C GLU A 62 7.61 3.54 0.07
N VAL A 63 7.77 2.29 0.50
CA VAL A 63 7.84 1.10 -0.35
C VAL A 63 7.03 -0.01 0.29
N CYS A 64 6.23 -0.68 -0.51
CA CYS A 64 5.53 -1.90 -0.12
C CYS A 64 5.99 -3.06 -1.01
N PHE A 65 6.26 -4.20 -0.39
CA PHE A 65 6.49 -5.47 -1.07
C PHE A 65 5.21 -6.31 -0.99
N ILE A 66 4.52 -6.47 -2.11
CA ILE A 66 3.36 -7.35 -2.22
C ILE A 66 3.88 -8.76 -2.49
N ASN A 67 3.64 -9.70 -1.58
CA ASN A 67 4.05 -11.09 -1.72
C ASN A 67 2.83 -11.99 -1.92
N SER A 68 2.82 -12.83 -2.96
CA SER A 68 1.71 -13.73 -3.29
C SER A 68 2.22 -15.08 -3.78
N LYS A 69 1.46 -16.14 -3.47
CA LYS A 69 1.75 -17.53 -3.86
C LYS A 69 0.43 -18.25 -4.15
N GLY A 70 0.49 -19.29 -4.97
CA GLY A 70 -0.66 -20.13 -5.30
C GLY A 70 -0.25 -21.58 -5.55
N PHE A 71 -1.24 -22.45 -5.71
CA PHE A 71 -1.00 -23.85 -6.06
C PHE A 71 -0.27 -24.00 -7.40
N GLY A 72 0.38 -25.15 -7.60
CA GLY A 72 1.15 -25.43 -8.82
C GLY A 72 2.49 -24.71 -8.92
N GLY A 73 3.07 -24.28 -7.79
CA GLY A 73 4.39 -23.64 -7.78
C GLY A 73 4.40 -22.18 -8.25
N ASN A 74 3.24 -21.52 -8.26
CA ASN A 74 3.13 -20.13 -8.69
C ASN A 74 3.51 -19.15 -7.56
N ASN A 75 4.50 -18.29 -7.81
CA ASN A 75 5.03 -17.33 -6.83
C ASN A 75 5.23 -15.96 -7.49
N ALA A 76 4.87 -14.88 -6.80
CA ALA A 76 5.05 -13.52 -7.29
C ALA A 76 5.39 -12.54 -6.17
N SER A 77 6.23 -11.56 -6.49
CA SER A 77 6.50 -10.40 -5.63
C SER A 77 6.43 -9.12 -6.46
N GLY A 78 5.68 -8.14 -5.99
CA GLY A 78 5.51 -6.82 -6.62
C GLY A 78 6.07 -5.71 -5.73
N VAL A 79 6.68 -4.70 -6.35
CA VAL A 79 7.18 -3.50 -5.66
C VAL A 79 6.23 -2.35 -5.94
N VAL A 80 5.79 -1.66 -4.89
CA VAL A 80 4.95 -0.47 -4.99
C VAL A 80 5.66 0.68 -4.30
N LEU A 81 5.83 1.79 -5.02
CA LEU A 81 6.40 3.02 -4.48
C LEU A 81 5.28 3.98 -4.08
N SER A 82 5.49 4.72 -3.00
CA SER A 82 4.53 5.72 -2.53
C SER A 82 4.34 6.86 -3.54
N PRO A 83 3.24 7.64 -3.43
CA PRO A 83 3.06 8.86 -4.22
C PRO A 83 4.22 9.85 -4.07
N ARG A 84 4.82 9.96 -2.87
CA ARG A 84 5.94 10.88 -2.63
C ARG A 84 7.19 10.48 -3.41
N ILE A 85 7.51 9.19 -3.46
CA ILE A 85 8.65 8.70 -4.26
C ILE A 85 8.36 8.87 -5.75
N ALA A 86 7.15 8.52 -6.22
CA ALA A 86 6.76 8.69 -7.61
C ALA A 86 6.80 10.16 -8.05
N GLU A 87 6.28 11.09 -7.24
CA GLU A 87 6.34 12.53 -7.53
C GLU A 87 7.80 13.03 -7.62
N LYS A 88 8.69 12.58 -6.72
CA LYS A 88 10.12 12.93 -6.81
C LYS A 88 10.74 12.47 -8.13
N MET A 89 10.42 11.25 -8.57
CA MET A 89 10.91 10.70 -9.83
C MET A 89 10.41 11.52 -11.03
N LEU A 90 9.12 11.86 -11.06
CA LEU A 90 8.52 12.67 -12.13
C LEU A 90 9.11 14.09 -12.18
N ARG A 91 9.24 14.76 -11.03
CA ARG A 91 9.88 16.09 -10.95
C ARG A 91 11.32 16.05 -11.46
N LYS A 92 12.09 15.01 -11.10
CA LYS A 92 13.48 14.87 -11.54
C LYS A 92 13.58 14.64 -13.06
N ARG A 93 12.68 13.85 -13.64
CA ARG A 93 12.68 13.54 -15.08
C ARG A 93 12.20 14.69 -15.95
N HIS A 94 11.10 15.35 -15.55
CA HIS A 94 10.38 16.29 -16.41
C HIS A 94 10.65 17.77 -16.08
N GLY A 95 11.37 18.06 -14.99
CA GLY A 95 11.65 19.43 -14.56
C GLY A 95 10.46 20.11 -13.88
N GLN A 96 10.74 21.27 -13.27
CA GLN A 96 9.78 21.97 -12.42
C GLN A 96 8.61 22.57 -13.21
N ALA A 97 8.88 23.17 -14.37
CA ALA A 97 7.86 23.84 -15.19
C ALA A 97 6.79 22.85 -15.69
N ALA A 98 7.20 21.72 -16.28
CA ALA A 98 6.27 20.70 -16.74
C ALA A 98 5.46 20.07 -15.60
N PHE A 99 6.12 19.83 -14.44
CA PHE A 99 5.42 19.30 -13.28
C PHE A 99 4.41 20.30 -12.69
N ALA A 100 4.71 21.60 -12.67
CA ALA A 100 3.78 22.63 -12.23
C ALA A 100 2.52 22.66 -13.12
N ALA A 101 2.68 22.62 -14.45
CA ALA A 101 1.55 22.52 -15.38
C ALA A 101 0.72 21.25 -15.18
N TYR A 102 1.35 20.12 -14.83
CA TYR A 102 0.64 18.90 -14.44
C TYR A 102 -0.16 19.08 -13.14
N VAL A 103 0.40 19.76 -12.13
CA VAL A 103 -0.29 20.00 -10.85
C VAL A 103 -1.58 20.80 -11.06
N GLU A 104 -1.56 21.85 -11.87
CA GLU A 104 -2.77 22.64 -12.19
C GLU A 104 -3.88 21.75 -12.80
N LYS A 105 -3.53 20.90 -13.76
CA LYS A 105 -4.48 19.94 -14.35
C LYS A 105 -4.98 18.93 -13.32
N ARG A 106 -4.09 18.45 -12.43
CA ARG A 106 -4.42 17.46 -11.41
C ARG A 106 -5.42 17.98 -10.38
N GLU A 107 -5.43 19.27 -10.06
CA GLU A 107 -6.40 19.81 -9.12
C GLU A 107 -7.83 19.69 -9.65
N GLN A 108 -8.04 19.92 -10.95
CA GLN A 108 -9.33 19.69 -11.61
C GLN A 108 -9.75 18.22 -11.56
N THR A 109 -8.83 17.30 -11.87
CA THR A 109 -9.16 15.86 -11.86
C THR A 109 -9.42 15.33 -10.45
N ARG A 110 -8.72 15.84 -9.44
CA ARG A 110 -8.99 15.53 -8.03
C ARG A 110 -10.34 16.06 -7.57
N ALA A 111 -10.76 17.24 -8.01
CA ALA A 111 -12.09 17.76 -7.72
C ALA A 111 -13.18 16.86 -8.32
N ALA A 112 -13.02 16.43 -9.58
CA ALA A 112 -13.93 15.49 -10.23
C ALA A 112 -13.97 14.13 -9.52
N ALA A 113 -12.82 13.59 -9.12
CA ALA A 113 -12.74 12.32 -8.39
C ALA A 113 -13.43 12.39 -7.03
N ARG A 114 -13.27 13.50 -6.28
CA ARG A 114 -14.00 13.74 -5.03
C ARG A 114 -15.50 13.88 -5.25
N ALA A 115 -15.91 14.55 -6.32
CA ALA A 115 -17.33 14.70 -6.65
C ALA A 115 -17.99 13.35 -7.00
N TYR A 116 -17.24 12.39 -7.55
CA TYR A 116 -17.69 11.02 -7.74
C TYR A 116 -17.85 10.28 -6.39
N ASP A 117 -16.86 10.38 -5.50
CA ASP A 117 -16.88 9.73 -4.17
C ASP A 117 -18.01 10.22 -3.25
N GLN A 118 -18.51 11.44 -3.47
CA GLN A 118 -19.63 12.02 -2.71
C GLN A 118 -21.02 11.71 -3.30
N ARG A 119 -21.11 10.95 -4.39
CA ARG A 119 -22.37 10.49 -4.96
C ARG A 119 -22.72 9.10 -4.44
#